data_AF-A0A849FJ50-F1
#
_entry.id   AF-A0A849FJ50-F1
#
_cell.length_a   1.000
_cell.length_b   1.000
_cell.length_c   1.000
_cell.angle_alpha   90.00
_cell.angle_beta   90.00
_cell.angle_gamma   90.00
#
_symmetry.space_group_name_H-M   'P 1'
#
loop_
_entity.id
_entity.type
_entity.pdbx_description
1 polymer ?
#
loop_
_entity_poly.entity_id
_entity_poly.type
_entity_poly.pdbx_seq_one_letter_code
_entity_poly.pdbx_strand_id
1 'polypeptide(L)'
;MTPFNKVIIVDWSARSAPSPKRPSADAIWIAVHENGTDETTYLRTRHEAAAFLAAAFETAVARGQRVLAGFDFPFGYPAGFAQALTGRSDPFAIWDWLSENIEDAPSNANNRFEVAAKINAQFPGTGPFWGRPADRILTGLPDKGRARTGYDQPERRAIEECVPSAQPVWKLYTTGSVGSQALLGLPVLANLRRQFARDICVWPFDTPDRAIVMAEVYPSLLSDTVNAICAAEPEAIKDEVQVRVLARALSRLSPTDLATAFDAAPDVAKEEGWILGVGVESALRRAAAPDIAPPRLKNDCFALPPGVDWVPVDEALATLRAGLAPVVKTLSLPLSEAVGRVLAGDHIAVRSNPPRPNSAVDGYGFAHASTGDGPQVLPLVAGSAAAGRDGGPVPHGAAIRILTGAALPKGVDTVVLEEDTTLRDGHVAFEGPVKPGANARAAGEDVRKGDI
;
A
#
# COMPACT_ATOMS: atom_id res chain seq x y z
N MET A 1 -24.26 -13.91 -14.28
CA MET A 1 -25.02 -13.69 -13.04
C MET A 1 -24.69 -14.86 -12.11
N THR A 2 -24.25 -14.58 -10.89
CA THR A 2 -24.08 -15.61 -9.86
C THR A 2 -25.43 -16.27 -9.59
N PRO A 3 -25.52 -17.61 -9.53
CA PRO A 3 -26.82 -18.31 -9.43
C PRO A 3 -27.48 -18.16 -8.04
N PHE A 4 -26.73 -17.74 -7.03
CA PHE A 4 -27.23 -17.39 -5.69
C PHE A 4 -26.96 -15.92 -5.42
N ASN A 5 -28.01 -15.18 -5.06
CA ASN A 5 -27.91 -13.77 -4.68
C ASN A 5 -27.82 -13.58 -3.16
N LYS A 6 -27.92 -14.67 -2.40
CA LYS A 6 -27.69 -14.72 -0.96
C LYS A 6 -26.94 -16.00 -0.60
N VAL A 7 -25.86 -15.87 0.17
CA VAL A 7 -25.12 -17.03 0.70
C VAL A 7 -25.13 -16.94 2.22
N ILE A 8 -25.53 -18.03 2.88
CA ILE A 8 -25.59 -18.15 4.33
C ILE A 8 -24.62 -19.27 4.72
N ILE A 9 -23.67 -19.01 5.61
CA ILE A 9 -22.75 -20.03 6.12
C ILE A 9 -22.89 -20.11 7.63
N VAL A 10 -23.04 -21.33 8.13
CA VAL A 10 -23.33 -21.62 9.52
C VAL A 10 -22.22 -22.51 10.09
N ASP A 11 -21.50 -21.99 11.07
CA ASP A 11 -20.70 -22.81 11.98
C ASP A 11 -21.60 -23.26 13.14
N TRP A 12 -21.70 -24.57 13.35
CA TRP A 12 -22.68 -25.16 14.23
C TRP A 12 -22.06 -25.65 15.53
N SER A 13 -22.72 -25.43 16.66
CA SER A 13 -22.21 -25.82 17.96
C SER A 13 -23.02 -26.92 18.61
N ALA A 14 -22.32 -27.94 19.10
CA ALA A 14 -22.89 -29.04 19.87
C ALA A 14 -22.84 -28.82 21.40
N ARG A 15 -22.66 -27.58 21.87
CA ARG A 15 -22.67 -27.29 23.32
C ARG A 15 -23.95 -27.78 23.98
N SER A 16 -23.84 -28.28 25.22
CA SER A 16 -24.98 -28.70 26.03
C SER A 16 -25.57 -27.56 26.89
N ALA A 17 -25.07 -26.34 26.74
CA ALA A 17 -25.52 -25.14 27.43
C ALA A 17 -25.37 -23.93 26.49
N PRO A 18 -26.05 -22.80 26.75
CA PRO A 18 -25.89 -21.60 25.92
C PRO A 18 -24.44 -21.12 26.00
N SER A 19 -23.92 -20.60 24.88
CA SER A 19 -22.60 -19.97 24.90
C SER A 19 -22.60 -18.69 25.77
N PRO A 20 -21.43 -18.13 26.13
CA PRO A 20 -21.33 -16.89 26.90
C PRO A 20 -22.14 -15.74 26.29
N LYS A 21 -22.46 -14.71 27.08
CA LYS A 21 -23.14 -13.52 26.55
C LYS A 21 -22.25 -12.69 25.62
N ARG A 22 -20.93 -12.66 25.91
CA ARG A 22 -19.94 -12.04 25.04
C ARG A 22 -19.63 -13.02 23.89
N PRO A 23 -19.54 -12.53 22.64
CA PRO A 23 -19.10 -13.36 21.52
C PRO A 23 -17.80 -14.10 21.84
N SER A 24 -17.75 -15.38 21.48
CA SER A 24 -16.62 -16.27 21.77
C SER A 24 -16.49 -17.34 20.67
N ALA A 25 -15.36 -18.03 20.67
CA ALA A 25 -15.21 -19.28 19.94
C ALA A 25 -16.11 -20.38 20.52
N ASP A 26 -16.19 -21.50 19.81
CA ASP A 26 -16.98 -22.70 20.10
C ASP A 26 -18.48 -22.38 20.29
N ALA A 27 -19.03 -21.53 19.43
CA ALA A 27 -20.42 -21.07 19.46
C ALA A 27 -21.05 -21.12 18.06
N ILE A 28 -22.33 -20.78 17.92
CA ILE A 28 -22.98 -20.74 16.61
C ILE A 28 -22.71 -19.38 15.99
N TRP A 29 -22.05 -19.38 14.83
CA TRP A 29 -21.84 -18.20 14.00
C TRP A 29 -22.55 -18.39 12.68
N ILE A 30 -23.28 -17.36 12.26
CA ILE A 30 -23.93 -17.33 10.95
C ILE A 30 -23.42 -16.11 10.19
N ALA A 31 -22.83 -16.32 9.03
CA ALA A 31 -22.54 -15.27 8.07
C ALA A 31 -23.61 -15.23 6.99
N VAL A 32 -24.05 -14.03 6.64
CA VAL A 32 -24.91 -13.76 5.48
C VAL A 32 -24.15 -12.84 4.55
N HIS A 33 -23.89 -13.31 3.33
CA HIS A 33 -23.39 -12.49 2.24
C HIS A 33 -24.53 -12.16 1.28
N GLU A 34 -24.83 -10.87 1.11
CA GLU A 34 -25.88 -10.38 0.22
C GLU A 34 -25.48 -9.01 -0.36
N ASN A 35 -25.59 -8.83 -1.68
CA ASN A 35 -25.28 -7.58 -2.38
C ASN A 35 -23.89 -6.97 -2.09
N GLY A 36 -22.88 -7.83 -1.88
CA GLY A 36 -21.50 -7.40 -1.61
C GLY A 36 -21.22 -7.06 -0.14
N THR A 37 -22.21 -7.17 0.75
CA THR A 37 -22.05 -6.96 2.19
C THR A 37 -21.99 -8.29 2.92
N ASP A 38 -21.11 -8.37 3.92
CA ASP A 38 -21.03 -9.48 4.86
C ASP A 38 -21.62 -9.05 6.21
N GLU A 39 -22.61 -9.78 6.71
CA GLU A 39 -23.14 -9.63 8.08
C GLU A 39 -22.91 -10.92 8.86
N THR A 40 -22.32 -10.83 10.06
CA THR A 40 -22.14 -11.98 10.94
C THR A 40 -22.96 -11.85 12.22
N THR A 41 -23.60 -12.94 12.60
CA THR A 41 -24.47 -13.02 13.78
C THR A 41 -23.97 -14.11 14.72
N TYR A 42 -23.78 -13.74 15.99
CA TYR A 42 -23.46 -14.64 17.08
C TYR A 42 -24.75 -15.12 17.75
N LEU A 43 -24.98 -16.43 17.77
CA LEU A 43 -26.18 -17.04 18.37
C LEU A 43 -25.78 -18.00 19.47
N ARG A 44 -26.46 -17.91 20.60
CA ARG A 44 -26.05 -18.60 21.83
C ARG A 44 -26.63 -20.00 21.93
N THR A 45 -27.72 -20.25 21.21
CA THR A 45 -28.46 -21.51 21.24
C THR A 45 -28.82 -21.99 19.85
N ARG A 46 -28.99 -23.31 19.70
CA ARG A 46 -29.47 -23.91 18.44
C ARG A 46 -30.89 -23.48 18.09
N HIS A 47 -31.71 -23.18 19.09
CA HIS A 47 -33.06 -22.66 18.89
C HIS A 47 -33.05 -21.24 18.31
N GLU A 48 -32.19 -20.36 18.83
CA GLU A 48 -31.97 -19.03 18.25
C GLU A 48 -31.48 -19.14 16.79
N ALA A 49 -30.55 -20.06 16.51
CA ALA A 49 -30.05 -20.34 15.16
C ALA A 49 -31.13 -20.85 14.21
N ALA A 50 -31.95 -21.81 14.66
CA ALA A 50 -33.07 -22.32 13.86
C ALA A 50 -34.09 -21.23 13.54
N ALA A 51 -34.44 -20.39 14.52
CA ALA A 51 -35.37 -19.28 14.33
C ALA A 51 -34.80 -18.21 13.36
N PHE A 52 -33.51 -17.89 13.49
CA PHE A 52 -32.82 -16.99 12.56
C PHE A 52 -32.87 -17.52 11.13
N LEU A 53 -32.52 -18.80 10.92
CA LEU A 53 -32.53 -19.42 9.60
C LEU A 53 -33.92 -19.47 8.99
N ALA A 54 -34.94 -19.83 9.77
CA ALA A 54 -36.33 -19.85 9.30
C ALA A 54 -36.79 -18.46 8.83
N ALA A 55 -36.51 -17.41 9.62
CA ALA A 55 -36.85 -16.04 9.25
C ALA A 55 -36.08 -15.56 8.00
N ALA A 56 -34.79 -15.92 7.89
CA ALA A 56 -33.97 -15.59 6.73
C ALA A 56 -34.48 -16.29 5.45
N PHE A 57 -34.88 -17.56 5.55
CA PHE A 57 -35.46 -18.33 4.45
C PHE A 57 -36.83 -17.82 4.04
N GLU A 58 -37.71 -17.52 5.00
CA GLU A 58 -39.02 -16.91 4.71
C GLU A 58 -38.87 -15.57 3.97
N THR A 59 -37.96 -14.72 4.44
CA THR A 59 -37.65 -13.44 3.78
C THR A 59 -37.11 -13.65 2.37
N ALA A 60 -36.22 -14.62 2.18
CA ALA A 60 -35.62 -14.91 0.88
C ALA A 60 -36.66 -15.43 -0.12
N VAL A 61 -37.51 -16.38 0.29
CA VAL A 61 -38.60 -16.92 -0.52
C VAL A 61 -39.58 -15.81 -0.92
N ALA A 62 -39.98 -14.98 0.05
CA ALA A 62 -40.88 -13.84 -0.21
C ALA A 62 -40.31 -12.83 -1.22
N ARG A 63 -38.97 -12.70 -1.28
CA ARG A 63 -38.26 -11.81 -2.22
C ARG A 63 -37.86 -12.50 -3.53
N GLY A 64 -38.18 -13.77 -3.73
CA GLY A 64 -37.76 -14.53 -4.90
C GLY A 64 -36.24 -14.71 -5.01
N GLN A 65 -35.55 -14.78 -3.87
CA GLN A 65 -34.10 -14.93 -3.81
C GLN A 65 -33.67 -16.39 -3.99
N ARG A 66 -32.45 -16.58 -4.50
CA ARG A 66 -31.78 -17.88 -4.55
C ARG A 66 -30.72 -17.91 -3.45
N VAL A 67 -30.92 -18.80 -2.48
CA VAL A 67 -30.07 -18.94 -1.29
C VAL A 67 -29.21 -20.19 -1.38
N LEU A 68 -27.92 -20.05 -1.15
CA LEU A 68 -27.04 -21.17 -0.79
C LEU A 68 -26.79 -21.14 0.72
N ALA A 69 -27.27 -22.14 1.45
CA ALA A 69 -27.10 -22.28 2.89
C ALA A 69 -26.11 -23.42 3.20
N GLY A 70 -24.88 -23.07 3.56
CA GLY A 70 -23.83 -23.99 3.93
C GLY A 70 -23.77 -24.23 5.44
N PHE A 71 -23.61 -25.49 5.86
CA PHE A 71 -23.53 -25.89 7.27
C PHE A 71 -22.25 -26.68 7.55
N ASP A 72 -21.48 -26.28 8.57
CA ASP A 72 -20.23 -26.93 8.98
C ASP A 72 -20.49 -28.16 9.85
N PHE A 73 -21.16 -29.17 9.27
CA PHE A 73 -21.26 -30.52 9.82
C PHE A 73 -21.71 -31.54 8.75
N PRO A 74 -21.40 -32.84 8.96
CA PRO A 74 -21.80 -33.93 8.08
C PRO A 74 -23.31 -34.02 7.81
N PHE A 75 -23.71 -34.12 6.54
CA PHE A 75 -25.12 -34.34 6.14
C PHE A 75 -25.52 -35.80 6.10
N GLY A 76 -24.56 -36.71 5.92
CA GLY A 76 -24.80 -38.14 5.84
C GLY A 76 -23.79 -38.93 6.67
N TYR A 77 -23.91 -40.24 6.55
CA TYR A 77 -23.10 -41.24 7.24
C TYR A 77 -22.60 -42.25 6.21
N PRO A 78 -21.53 -43.02 6.50
CA PRO A 78 -21.02 -44.04 5.60
C PRO A 78 -22.09 -44.94 4.98
N ALA A 79 -21.90 -45.29 3.71
CA ALA A 79 -22.89 -46.02 2.93
C ALA A 79 -23.31 -47.33 3.61
N GLY A 80 -24.61 -47.62 3.61
CA GLY A 80 -25.24 -48.73 4.32
C GLY A 80 -25.73 -48.39 5.72
N PHE A 81 -25.27 -47.30 6.35
CA PHE A 81 -25.70 -46.93 7.70
C PHE A 81 -27.17 -46.54 7.76
N ALA A 82 -27.69 -45.81 6.76
CA ALA A 82 -29.09 -45.41 6.69
C ALA A 82 -30.02 -46.63 6.71
N GLN A 83 -29.69 -47.61 5.86
CA GLN A 83 -30.42 -48.87 5.74
C GLN A 83 -30.37 -49.68 7.05
N ALA A 84 -29.21 -49.74 7.70
CA ALA A 84 -29.03 -50.48 8.95
C ALA A 84 -29.81 -49.86 10.13
N LEU A 85 -29.85 -48.52 10.22
CA LEU A 85 -30.52 -47.82 11.31
C LEU A 85 -32.03 -47.70 11.11
N THR A 86 -32.48 -47.41 9.88
CA THR A 86 -33.86 -46.97 9.61
C THR A 86 -34.65 -47.95 8.74
N GLY A 87 -33.98 -48.96 8.16
CA GLY A 87 -34.57 -49.85 7.18
C GLY A 87 -34.73 -49.24 5.78
N ARG A 88 -34.24 -48.02 5.54
CA ARG A 88 -34.25 -47.33 4.24
C ARG A 88 -32.86 -46.79 3.91
N SER A 89 -32.44 -46.88 2.65
CA SER A 89 -31.18 -46.31 2.16
C SER A 89 -31.25 -44.79 1.88
N ASP A 90 -32.40 -44.16 2.10
CA ASP A 90 -32.59 -42.72 1.95
C ASP A 90 -31.88 -41.97 3.11
N PRO A 91 -30.93 -41.06 2.85
CA PRO A 91 -30.25 -40.29 3.90
C PRO A 91 -31.23 -39.47 4.75
N PHE A 92 -32.35 -39.00 4.19
CA PHE A 92 -33.34 -38.25 4.95
C PHE A 92 -34.09 -39.11 5.97
N ALA A 93 -34.09 -40.44 5.81
CA ALA A 93 -34.64 -41.33 6.83
C ALA A 93 -33.87 -41.22 8.15
N ILE A 94 -32.55 -41.00 8.10
CA ILE A 94 -31.74 -40.74 9.30
C ILE A 94 -32.14 -39.41 9.92
N TRP A 95 -32.34 -38.36 9.11
CA TRP A 95 -32.70 -37.03 9.60
C TRP A 95 -34.04 -37.05 10.34
N ASP A 96 -35.01 -37.78 9.80
CA ASP A 96 -36.31 -38.00 10.43
C ASP A 96 -36.19 -38.84 11.71
N TRP A 97 -35.45 -39.95 11.66
CA TRP A 97 -35.20 -40.78 12.84
C TRP A 97 -34.53 -39.98 13.97
N LEU A 98 -33.54 -39.14 13.65
CA LEU A 98 -32.91 -38.26 14.62
C LEU A 98 -33.89 -37.22 15.14
N SER A 99 -34.75 -36.65 14.31
CA SER A 99 -35.79 -35.70 14.75
C SER A 99 -36.76 -36.30 15.77
N GLU A 100 -37.02 -37.60 15.69
CA GLU A 100 -37.92 -38.31 16.60
C GLU A 100 -37.24 -38.74 17.91
N ASN A 101 -35.91 -38.85 17.93
CA ASN A 101 -35.16 -39.42 19.05
C ASN A 101 -34.30 -38.39 19.80
N ILE A 102 -33.88 -37.32 19.14
CA ILE A 102 -33.10 -36.23 19.74
C ILE A 102 -34.04 -35.24 20.42
N GLU A 103 -33.80 -35.04 21.71
CA GLU A 103 -34.36 -33.95 22.48
C GLU A 103 -33.30 -32.85 22.58
N ASP A 104 -33.65 -31.65 22.12
CA ASP A 104 -32.83 -30.44 22.28
C ASP A 104 -33.72 -29.34 22.87
N ALA A 105 -33.35 -28.81 24.03
CA ALA A 105 -34.09 -27.79 24.72
C ALA A 105 -33.63 -26.37 24.30
N PRO A 106 -34.45 -25.32 24.51
CA PRO A 106 -34.03 -23.94 24.29
C PRO A 106 -32.78 -23.52 25.08
N SER A 107 -32.46 -24.24 26.16
CA SER A 107 -31.23 -24.06 26.95
C SER A 107 -30.01 -24.80 26.39
N ASN A 108 -30.08 -25.37 25.19
CA ASN A 108 -29.11 -26.32 24.60
C ASN A 108 -28.95 -27.65 25.37
N ALA A 109 -29.70 -27.91 26.45
CA ALA A 109 -29.69 -29.21 27.11
C ALA A 109 -30.23 -30.27 26.14
N ASN A 110 -29.52 -31.41 26.01
CA ASN A 110 -29.87 -32.42 25.01
C ASN A 110 -29.45 -33.84 25.41
N ASN A 111 -30.03 -34.82 24.73
CA ASN A 111 -29.85 -36.26 24.94
C ASN A 111 -28.94 -36.95 23.88
N ARG A 112 -28.09 -36.19 23.16
CA ARG A 112 -27.33 -36.73 22.01
C ARG A 112 -26.47 -37.95 22.32
N PHE A 113 -25.91 -38.02 23.54
CA PHE A 113 -25.06 -39.14 23.94
C PHE A 113 -25.89 -40.39 24.23
N GLU A 114 -27.08 -40.23 24.83
CA GLU A 114 -28.03 -41.33 25.03
C GLU A 114 -28.55 -41.85 23.69
N VAL A 115 -28.85 -40.96 22.75
CA VAL A 115 -29.24 -41.34 21.38
C VAL A 115 -28.10 -42.08 20.68
N ALA A 116 -26.86 -41.60 20.78
CA ALA A 116 -25.71 -42.31 20.22
C ALA A 116 -25.51 -43.70 20.83
N ALA A 117 -25.67 -43.85 22.15
CA ALA A 117 -25.62 -45.15 22.82
C ALA A 117 -26.76 -46.08 22.34
N LYS A 118 -27.98 -45.53 22.16
CA LYS A 118 -29.12 -46.25 21.60
C LYS A 118 -28.87 -46.69 20.16
N ILE A 119 -28.20 -45.87 19.36
CA ILE A 119 -27.78 -46.26 18.02
C ILE A 119 -26.75 -47.38 18.12
N ASN A 120 -25.67 -47.21 18.89
CA ASN A 120 -24.61 -48.21 19.03
C ASN A 120 -25.13 -49.59 19.41
N ALA A 121 -26.15 -49.66 20.29
CA ALA A 121 -26.77 -50.92 20.70
C ALA A 121 -27.48 -51.69 19.56
N GLN A 122 -27.74 -51.05 18.42
CA GLN A 122 -28.34 -51.68 17.23
C GLN A 122 -27.28 -52.24 16.27
N PHE A 123 -26.00 -51.96 16.51
CA PHE A 123 -24.89 -52.39 15.66
C PHE A 123 -24.03 -53.44 16.36
N PRO A 124 -23.30 -54.29 15.60
CA PRO A 124 -22.36 -55.23 16.18
C PRO A 124 -21.31 -54.56 17.08
N GLY A 125 -20.83 -55.32 18.07
CA GLY A 125 -19.78 -54.90 18.98
C GLY A 125 -20.17 -53.68 19.83
N THR A 126 -19.33 -52.66 19.83
CA THR A 126 -19.56 -51.41 20.58
C THR A 126 -20.30 -50.34 19.77
N GLY A 127 -20.68 -50.63 18.53
CA GLY A 127 -21.26 -49.67 17.59
C GLY A 127 -20.28 -48.60 17.09
N PRO A 128 -20.73 -47.76 16.14
CA PRO A 128 -19.85 -46.82 15.45
C PRO A 128 -19.54 -45.57 16.27
N PHE A 129 -20.44 -45.03 17.08
CA PHE A 129 -20.20 -43.76 17.79
C PHE A 129 -19.24 -43.89 18.97
N TRP A 130 -18.49 -42.82 19.24
CA TRP A 130 -17.56 -42.75 20.36
C TRP A 130 -17.27 -41.31 20.78
N GLY A 131 -16.68 -41.15 21.97
CA GLY A 131 -16.29 -39.86 22.51
C GLY A 131 -17.37 -39.30 23.41
N ARG A 132 -17.09 -39.24 24.72
CA ARG A 132 -18.02 -38.67 25.70
C ARG A 132 -17.24 -38.10 26.89
N PRO A 133 -17.85 -37.20 27.68
CA PRO A 133 -17.32 -36.84 29.00
C PRO A 133 -17.07 -38.09 29.84
N ALA A 134 -15.96 -38.12 30.58
CA ALA A 134 -15.53 -39.29 31.35
C ALA A 134 -16.53 -39.67 32.45
N ASP A 135 -17.14 -38.65 33.07
CA ASP A 135 -18.15 -38.72 34.13
C ASP A 135 -19.54 -39.18 33.65
N ARG A 136 -19.84 -39.03 32.35
CA ARG A 136 -21.11 -39.48 31.77
C ARG A 136 -21.02 -40.95 31.35
N ILE A 137 -21.22 -41.89 32.28
CA ILE A 137 -21.12 -43.32 31.96
C ILE A 137 -22.39 -43.81 31.26
N LEU A 138 -22.25 -44.23 30.00
CA LEU A 138 -23.34 -44.81 29.19
C LEU A 138 -22.91 -46.17 28.64
N THR A 139 -23.74 -47.18 28.84
CA THR A 139 -23.53 -48.52 28.27
C THR A 139 -23.49 -48.45 26.75
N GLY A 140 -22.48 -49.05 26.12
CA GLY A 140 -22.34 -49.06 24.66
C GLY A 140 -21.78 -47.78 24.04
N LEU A 141 -21.40 -46.76 24.82
CA LEU A 141 -20.74 -45.55 24.30
C LEU A 141 -19.38 -45.33 24.97
N PRO A 142 -18.25 -45.64 24.30
CA PRO A 142 -16.92 -45.46 24.85
C PRO A 142 -16.48 -43.98 24.88
N ASP A 143 -15.63 -43.63 25.84
CA ASP A 143 -15.02 -42.30 25.97
C ASP A 143 -13.98 -42.00 24.87
N LYS A 144 -13.37 -43.04 24.29
CA LYS A 144 -12.33 -42.95 23.26
C LYS A 144 -12.59 -43.94 22.12
N GLY A 145 -12.30 -43.52 20.89
CA GLY A 145 -12.51 -44.35 19.69
C GLY A 145 -11.75 -45.68 19.74
N ARG A 146 -10.53 -45.69 20.30
CA ARG A 146 -9.69 -46.91 20.45
C ARG A 146 -10.27 -47.99 21.37
N ALA A 147 -11.31 -47.67 22.14
CA ALA A 147 -12.01 -48.62 22.99
C ALA A 147 -13.18 -49.32 22.26
N ARG A 148 -13.48 -48.93 21.02
CA ARG A 148 -14.46 -49.63 20.19
C ARG A 148 -13.91 -50.95 19.68
N THR A 149 -14.75 -51.99 19.64
CA THR A 149 -14.41 -53.31 19.10
C THR A 149 -15.62 -53.90 18.37
N GLY A 150 -15.35 -54.70 17.33
CA GLY A 150 -16.38 -55.49 16.64
C GLY A 150 -17.49 -54.69 15.94
N TYR A 151 -17.30 -53.40 15.67
CA TYR A 151 -18.23 -52.60 14.89
C TYR A 151 -17.98 -52.81 13.39
N ASP A 152 -19.06 -52.85 12.62
CA ASP A 152 -19.05 -53.18 11.18
C ASP A 152 -19.57 -51.99 10.37
N GLN A 153 -18.91 -50.84 10.50
CA GLN A 153 -19.19 -49.62 9.74
C GLN A 153 -17.86 -48.97 9.36
N PRO A 154 -17.71 -48.38 8.15
CA PRO A 154 -16.52 -47.64 7.78
C PRO A 154 -16.24 -46.50 8.79
N GLU A 155 -14.98 -46.31 9.17
CA GLU A 155 -14.62 -45.25 10.13
C GLU A 155 -14.80 -43.85 9.54
N ARG A 156 -14.62 -43.72 8.23
CA ARG A 156 -14.68 -42.46 7.49
C ARG A 156 -15.66 -42.56 6.34
N ARG A 157 -16.27 -41.43 6.00
CA ARG A 157 -16.97 -41.23 4.71
C ARG A 157 -15.94 -41.04 3.60
N ALA A 158 -16.32 -41.31 2.36
CA ALA A 158 -15.48 -41.09 1.18
C ALA A 158 -14.94 -39.64 1.12
N ILE A 159 -15.75 -38.64 1.49
CA ILE A 159 -15.32 -37.23 1.54
C ILE A 159 -14.23 -36.96 2.57
N GLU A 160 -14.26 -37.67 3.71
CA GLU A 160 -13.27 -37.54 4.79
C GLU A 160 -11.94 -38.23 4.44
N GLU A 161 -11.93 -39.12 3.44
CA GLU A 161 -10.71 -39.66 2.84
C GLU A 161 -10.08 -38.65 1.86
N CYS A 162 -10.90 -37.91 1.10
CA CYS A 162 -10.45 -36.82 0.24
C CYS A 162 -9.95 -35.59 1.03
N VAL A 163 -10.47 -35.38 2.24
CA VAL A 163 -10.11 -34.26 3.13
C VAL A 163 -9.59 -34.79 4.46
N PRO A 164 -8.28 -35.15 4.56
CA PRO A 164 -7.75 -35.84 5.74
C PRO A 164 -7.90 -35.10 7.07
N SER A 165 -8.01 -33.76 7.02
CA SER A 165 -8.25 -32.89 8.18
C SER A 165 -9.67 -32.99 8.73
N ALA A 166 -10.65 -33.43 7.92
CA ALA A 166 -12.00 -33.68 8.38
C ALA A 166 -12.02 -34.84 9.39
N GLN A 167 -12.82 -34.69 10.44
CA GLN A 167 -12.97 -35.71 11.48
C GLN A 167 -14.08 -36.69 11.09
N PRO A 168 -14.02 -37.95 11.56
CA PRO A 168 -15.07 -38.92 11.29
C PRO A 168 -16.38 -38.52 11.96
N VAL A 169 -17.50 -38.70 11.24
CA VAL A 169 -18.87 -38.43 11.71
C VAL A 169 -19.26 -39.19 13.00
N TRP A 170 -18.47 -40.19 13.40
CA TRP A 170 -18.68 -40.97 14.61
C TRP A 170 -18.19 -40.31 15.91
N LYS A 171 -17.36 -39.25 15.82
CA LYS A 171 -16.73 -38.61 16.97
C LYS A 171 -17.66 -37.58 17.63
N LEU A 172 -17.99 -37.81 18.90
CA LEU A 172 -18.98 -37.03 19.64
C LEU A 172 -18.42 -36.07 20.70
N TYR A 173 -17.15 -36.16 21.07
CA TYR A 173 -16.59 -35.30 22.12
C TYR A 173 -15.15 -34.91 21.84
N THR A 174 -14.67 -33.86 22.52
CA THR A 174 -13.39 -33.14 22.30
C THR A 174 -13.34 -32.37 20.97
N THR A 175 -12.22 -31.70 20.69
CA THR A 175 -12.02 -30.89 19.49
C THR A 175 -12.33 -31.68 18.21
N GLY A 176 -13.15 -31.11 17.34
CA GLY A 176 -13.59 -31.74 16.10
C GLY A 176 -14.67 -32.82 16.29
N SER A 177 -15.56 -32.65 17.27
CA SER A 177 -16.70 -33.54 17.52
C SER A 177 -17.83 -33.36 16.51
N VAL A 178 -17.53 -33.57 15.22
CA VAL A 178 -18.48 -33.35 14.11
C VAL A 178 -19.71 -34.25 14.18
N GLY A 179 -19.59 -35.45 14.77
CA GLY A 179 -20.74 -36.31 15.01
C GLY A 179 -21.75 -35.71 15.98
N SER A 180 -21.29 -35.01 17.02
CA SER A 180 -22.17 -34.29 17.94
C SER A 180 -22.84 -33.09 17.27
N GLN A 181 -22.15 -32.43 16.33
CA GLN A 181 -22.75 -31.35 15.53
C GLN A 181 -23.82 -31.91 14.60
N ALA A 182 -23.56 -33.02 13.90
CA ALA A 182 -24.53 -33.70 13.04
C ALA A 182 -25.77 -34.19 13.81
N LEU A 183 -25.60 -34.91 14.92
CA LEU A 183 -26.73 -35.42 15.73
C LEU A 183 -27.68 -34.31 16.20
N LEU A 184 -27.16 -33.09 16.42
CA LEU A 184 -27.96 -31.95 16.87
C LEU A 184 -28.38 -31.00 15.73
N GLY A 185 -27.67 -31.01 14.60
CA GLY A 185 -27.94 -30.16 13.45
C GLY A 185 -28.97 -30.77 12.51
N LEU A 186 -28.86 -32.07 12.21
CA LEU A 186 -29.75 -32.75 11.26
C LEU A 186 -31.23 -32.68 11.65
N PRO A 187 -31.64 -32.81 12.94
CA PRO A 187 -33.04 -32.55 13.35
C PRO A 187 -33.54 -31.15 13.00
N VAL A 188 -32.69 -30.13 13.16
CA VAL A 188 -33.02 -28.75 12.80
C VAL A 188 -33.21 -28.63 11.28
N LEU A 189 -32.30 -29.22 10.51
CA LEU A 189 -32.37 -29.22 9.04
C LEU A 189 -33.60 -29.99 8.52
N ALA A 190 -33.97 -31.09 9.18
CA ALA A 190 -35.19 -31.85 8.88
C ALA A 190 -36.45 -31.01 9.12
N ASN A 191 -36.49 -30.27 10.22
CA ASN A 191 -37.60 -29.34 10.52
C ASN A 191 -37.69 -28.22 9.48
N LEU A 192 -36.56 -27.61 9.09
CA LEU A 192 -36.54 -26.59 8.03
C LEU A 192 -37.01 -27.17 6.69
N ARG A 193 -36.57 -28.38 6.30
CA ARG A 193 -37.08 -29.07 5.11
C ARG A 193 -38.59 -29.28 5.15
N ARG A 194 -39.15 -29.67 6.29
CA ARG A 194 -40.62 -29.82 6.44
C ARG A 194 -41.34 -28.48 6.32
N GLN A 195 -40.80 -27.43 6.94
CA GLN A 195 -41.38 -26.09 6.92
C GLN A 195 -41.36 -25.47 5.51
N PHE A 196 -40.28 -25.68 4.75
CA PHE A 196 -40.06 -25.11 3.41
C PHE A 196 -40.02 -26.21 2.34
N ALA A 197 -40.92 -27.19 2.41
CA ALA A 197 -40.87 -28.42 1.59
C ALA A 197 -40.89 -28.20 0.08
N ARG A 198 -41.39 -27.05 -0.39
CA ARG A 198 -41.42 -26.66 -1.80
C ARG A 198 -40.18 -25.87 -2.24
N ASP A 199 -39.47 -25.28 -1.29
CA ASP A 199 -38.45 -24.27 -1.55
C ASP A 199 -37.03 -24.77 -1.26
N ILE A 200 -36.88 -25.76 -0.37
CA ILE A 200 -35.58 -26.36 0.00
C ILE A 200 -35.28 -27.61 -0.82
N CYS A 201 -34.04 -27.71 -1.32
CA CYS A 201 -33.38 -28.94 -1.74
C CYS A 201 -32.04 -29.08 -0.98
N VAL A 202 -31.62 -30.32 -0.71
CA VAL A 202 -30.36 -30.60 0.00
C VAL A 202 -29.37 -31.26 -0.94
N TRP A 203 -28.33 -30.55 -1.33
CA TRP A 203 -27.25 -31.14 -2.11
C TRP A 203 -26.30 -31.94 -1.19
N PRO A 204 -25.78 -33.11 -1.63
CA PRO A 204 -25.92 -33.75 -2.95
C PRO A 204 -27.08 -34.75 -3.09
N PHE A 205 -27.99 -34.83 -2.11
CA PHE A 205 -29.11 -35.77 -2.12
C PHE A 205 -30.18 -35.41 -3.16
N ASP A 206 -30.43 -34.11 -3.31
CA ASP A 206 -31.33 -33.51 -4.27
C ASP A 206 -30.56 -32.70 -5.32
N THR A 207 -31.17 -32.48 -6.48
CA THR A 207 -30.69 -31.49 -7.47
C THR A 207 -30.81 -30.07 -6.91
N PRO A 208 -29.79 -29.19 -7.03
CA PRO A 208 -29.78 -27.84 -6.45
C PRO A 208 -30.59 -26.81 -7.28
N ASP A 209 -31.85 -27.12 -7.58
CA ASP A 209 -32.71 -26.36 -8.49
C ASP A 209 -33.79 -25.51 -7.81
N ARG A 210 -33.98 -25.63 -6.50
CA ARG A 210 -34.99 -24.87 -5.74
C ARG A 210 -34.47 -23.53 -5.23
N ALA A 211 -35.35 -22.76 -4.58
CA ALA A 211 -35.04 -21.43 -4.08
C ALA A 211 -33.92 -21.44 -3.01
N ILE A 212 -33.90 -22.46 -2.15
CA ILE A 212 -32.93 -22.62 -1.09
C ILE A 212 -32.20 -23.95 -1.29
N VAL A 213 -30.88 -23.88 -1.48
CA VAL A 213 -30.00 -25.04 -1.57
C VAL A 213 -29.25 -25.15 -0.26
N MET A 214 -29.46 -26.24 0.46
CA MET A 214 -28.67 -26.57 1.65
C MET A 214 -27.50 -27.47 1.25
N ALA A 215 -26.30 -27.19 1.76
CA ALA A 215 -25.11 -27.97 1.48
C ALA A 215 -24.25 -28.14 2.74
N GLU A 216 -23.58 -29.29 2.85
CA GLU A 216 -22.49 -29.45 3.80
C GLU A 216 -21.29 -28.63 3.31
N VAL A 217 -20.66 -27.88 4.21
CA VAL A 217 -19.47 -27.10 3.92
C VAL A 217 -18.39 -27.35 4.96
N TYR A 218 -17.17 -26.94 4.66
CA TYR A 218 -16.04 -27.09 5.57
C TYR A 218 -15.12 -25.86 5.49
N PRO A 219 -15.27 -24.88 6.40
CA PRO A 219 -14.50 -23.63 6.38
C PRO A 219 -12.98 -23.83 6.38
N SER A 220 -12.52 -24.96 6.88
CA SER A 220 -11.09 -25.31 6.91
C SER A 220 -10.47 -25.51 5.52
N LEU A 221 -11.27 -25.62 4.43
CA LEU A 221 -10.76 -25.53 3.05
C LEU A 221 -10.04 -24.20 2.76
N LEU A 222 -10.34 -23.16 3.54
CA LEU A 222 -9.76 -21.82 3.46
C LEU A 222 -8.90 -21.48 4.68
N SER A 223 -8.35 -22.49 5.38
CA SER A 223 -7.57 -22.30 6.61
C SER A 223 -6.44 -21.28 6.45
N ASP A 224 -5.73 -21.26 5.32
CA ASP A 224 -4.62 -20.33 5.10
C ASP A 224 -5.08 -18.86 5.10
N THR A 225 -6.19 -18.57 4.40
CA THR A 225 -6.79 -17.24 4.34
C THR A 225 -7.32 -16.83 5.71
N VAL A 226 -8.03 -17.73 6.41
CA VAL A 226 -8.57 -17.48 7.74
C VAL A 226 -7.45 -17.19 8.74
N ASN A 227 -6.38 -18.00 8.74
CA ASN A 227 -5.24 -17.82 9.63
C ASN A 227 -4.51 -16.49 9.34
N ALA A 228 -4.36 -16.09 8.08
CA ALA A 228 -3.77 -14.81 7.71
C ALA A 228 -4.58 -13.62 8.23
N ILE A 229 -5.92 -13.67 8.14
CA ILE A 229 -6.81 -12.64 8.70
C ILE A 229 -6.71 -12.61 10.22
N CYS A 230 -6.79 -13.76 10.89
CA CYS A 230 -6.68 -13.81 12.36
C CYS A 230 -5.31 -13.32 12.87
N ALA A 231 -4.24 -13.52 12.09
CA ALA A 231 -2.92 -12.97 12.42
C ALA A 231 -2.85 -11.45 12.27
N ALA A 232 -3.59 -10.87 11.32
CA ALA A 232 -3.67 -9.43 11.09
C ALA A 232 -4.65 -8.71 12.04
N GLU A 233 -5.66 -9.43 12.54
CA GLU A 233 -6.74 -8.91 13.40
C GLU A 233 -6.76 -9.69 14.74
N PRO A 234 -5.95 -9.31 15.76
CA PRO A 234 -5.81 -10.08 16.99
C PRO A 234 -7.09 -10.27 17.81
N GLU A 235 -8.08 -9.37 17.65
CA GLU A 235 -9.39 -9.44 18.32
C GLU A 235 -10.41 -10.29 17.55
N ALA A 236 -10.07 -10.79 16.36
CA ALA A 236 -10.98 -11.57 15.53
C ALA A 236 -11.25 -12.95 16.15
N ILE A 237 -12.52 -13.36 16.12
CA ILE A 237 -12.95 -14.69 16.56
C ILE A 237 -12.86 -15.61 15.35
N LYS A 238 -12.02 -16.65 15.42
CA LYS A 238 -11.72 -17.54 14.28
C LYS A 238 -12.98 -18.10 13.62
N ASP A 239 -13.95 -18.57 14.41
CA ASP A 239 -15.21 -19.15 13.95
C ASP A 239 -16.05 -18.14 13.14
N GLU A 240 -16.07 -16.86 13.56
CA GLU A 240 -16.70 -15.76 12.82
C GLU A 240 -16.01 -15.54 11.47
N VAL A 241 -14.68 -15.49 11.47
CA VAL A 241 -13.88 -15.27 10.26
C VAL A 241 -14.09 -16.44 9.28
N GLN A 242 -14.16 -17.66 9.78
CA GLN A 242 -14.42 -18.87 8.99
C GLN A 242 -15.73 -18.77 8.20
N VAL A 243 -16.83 -18.46 8.86
CA VAL A 243 -18.14 -18.35 8.18
C VAL A 243 -18.19 -17.17 7.22
N ARG A 244 -17.63 -16.01 7.61
CA ARG A 244 -17.60 -14.79 6.80
C ARG A 244 -16.82 -14.97 5.51
N VAL A 245 -15.59 -15.50 5.62
CA VAL A 245 -14.69 -15.71 4.47
C VAL A 245 -15.30 -16.75 3.52
N LEU A 246 -15.85 -17.84 4.05
CA LEU A 246 -16.46 -18.86 3.21
C LEU A 246 -17.74 -18.36 2.51
N ALA A 247 -18.59 -17.58 3.19
CA ALA A 247 -19.80 -17.01 2.60
C ALA A 247 -19.45 -16.11 1.40
N ARG A 248 -18.45 -15.24 1.60
CA ARG A 248 -17.91 -14.37 0.56
C ARG A 248 -17.27 -15.16 -0.59
N ALA A 249 -16.51 -16.22 -0.28
CA ALA A 249 -15.85 -17.02 -1.31
C ALA A 249 -16.87 -17.73 -2.21
N LEU A 250 -17.88 -18.37 -1.61
CA LEU A 250 -18.93 -19.06 -2.36
C LEU A 250 -19.81 -18.10 -3.16
N SER A 251 -20.09 -16.89 -2.65
CA SER A 251 -20.86 -15.89 -3.38
C SER A 251 -20.15 -15.34 -4.63
N ARG A 252 -18.82 -15.41 -4.63
CA ARG A 252 -17.94 -14.91 -5.71
C ARG A 252 -17.53 -15.97 -6.72
N LEU A 253 -17.86 -17.25 -6.50
CA LEU A 253 -17.57 -18.28 -7.49
C LEU A 253 -18.27 -17.97 -8.82
N SER A 254 -17.55 -18.19 -9.92
CA SER A 254 -18.15 -18.07 -11.25
C SER A 254 -19.25 -19.15 -11.42
N PRO A 255 -20.26 -18.93 -12.28
CA PRO A 255 -21.27 -19.95 -12.54
C PRO A 255 -20.67 -21.31 -12.96
N THR A 256 -19.55 -21.28 -13.70
CA THR A 256 -18.82 -22.48 -14.12
C THR A 256 -18.13 -23.18 -12.96
N ASP A 257 -17.42 -22.44 -12.10
CA ASP A 257 -16.76 -23.02 -10.93
C ASP A 257 -17.78 -23.59 -9.96
N LEU A 258 -18.93 -22.92 -9.79
CA LEU A 258 -19.98 -23.41 -8.91
C LEU A 258 -20.69 -24.65 -9.47
N ALA A 259 -20.94 -24.72 -10.78
CA ALA A 259 -21.46 -25.93 -11.42
C ALA A 259 -20.48 -27.09 -11.21
N THR A 260 -19.19 -26.85 -11.46
CA THR A 260 -18.12 -27.83 -11.20
C THR A 260 -18.12 -28.29 -9.73
N ALA A 261 -18.36 -27.38 -8.78
CA ALA A 261 -18.42 -27.70 -7.36
C ALA A 261 -19.59 -28.65 -7.02
N PHE A 262 -20.76 -28.46 -7.65
CA PHE A 262 -21.91 -29.34 -7.46
C PHE A 262 -21.74 -30.69 -8.16
N ASP A 263 -21.09 -30.70 -9.33
CA ASP A 263 -20.85 -31.89 -10.15
C ASP A 263 -19.69 -32.76 -9.63
N ALA A 264 -18.88 -32.23 -8.71
CA ALA A 264 -17.75 -32.95 -8.11
C ALA A 264 -18.17 -34.08 -7.16
N ALA A 265 -19.42 -34.13 -6.73
CA ALA A 265 -19.91 -35.17 -5.82
C ALA A 265 -20.08 -36.53 -6.55
N PRO A 266 -19.37 -37.59 -6.11
CA PRO A 266 -19.53 -38.94 -6.68
C PRO A 266 -20.88 -39.56 -6.29
N ASP A 267 -21.27 -40.67 -6.92
CA ASP A 267 -22.56 -41.33 -6.64
C ASP A 267 -22.73 -41.74 -5.16
N VAL A 268 -21.66 -42.14 -4.48
CA VAL A 268 -21.68 -42.47 -3.04
C VAL A 268 -22.11 -41.29 -2.17
N ALA A 269 -21.90 -40.06 -2.64
CA ALA A 269 -22.29 -38.85 -1.93
C ALA A 269 -23.82 -38.73 -1.78
N LYS A 270 -24.61 -39.39 -2.64
CA LYS A 270 -26.08 -39.42 -2.51
C LYS A 270 -26.55 -40.10 -1.23
N GLU A 271 -25.69 -40.85 -0.55
CA GLU A 271 -25.96 -41.42 0.77
C GLU A 271 -25.09 -40.77 1.86
N GLU A 272 -23.79 -40.56 1.59
CA GLU A 272 -22.84 -40.10 2.61
C GLU A 272 -22.81 -38.57 2.81
N GLY A 273 -23.32 -37.80 1.86
CA GLY A 273 -23.11 -36.35 1.77
C GLY A 273 -21.75 -36.00 1.16
N TRP A 274 -21.55 -34.71 0.85
CA TRP A 274 -20.30 -34.19 0.29
C TRP A 274 -20.06 -32.76 0.75
N ILE A 275 -18.79 -32.38 0.88
CA ILE A 275 -18.40 -31.01 1.23
C ILE A 275 -18.37 -30.16 -0.04
N LEU A 276 -19.22 -29.14 -0.10
CA LEU A 276 -19.23 -28.20 -1.22
C LEU A 276 -17.91 -27.39 -1.24
N GLY A 277 -17.22 -27.44 -2.38
CA GLY A 277 -15.94 -26.77 -2.58
C GLY A 277 -14.75 -27.74 -2.73
N VAL A 278 -14.91 -29.02 -2.34
CA VAL A 278 -13.93 -30.06 -2.65
C VAL A 278 -13.89 -30.31 -4.15
N GLY A 279 -12.70 -30.28 -4.74
CA GLY A 279 -12.48 -30.33 -6.19
C GLY A 279 -12.41 -28.95 -6.89
N VAL A 280 -12.76 -27.86 -6.20
CA VAL A 280 -12.65 -26.48 -6.71
C VAL A 280 -11.92 -25.54 -5.74
N GLU A 281 -11.06 -26.08 -4.89
CA GLU A 281 -10.40 -25.36 -3.79
C GLU A 281 -9.59 -24.15 -4.29
N SER A 282 -8.96 -24.28 -5.46
CA SER A 282 -8.21 -23.18 -6.07
C SER A 282 -9.10 -22.02 -6.50
N ALA A 283 -10.31 -22.31 -7.00
CA ALA A 283 -11.30 -21.28 -7.31
C ALA A 283 -11.84 -20.62 -6.04
N LEU A 284 -12.13 -21.42 -5.01
CA LEU A 284 -12.58 -20.95 -3.71
C LEU A 284 -11.54 -20.03 -3.05
N ARG A 285 -10.25 -20.38 -3.11
CA ARG A 285 -9.14 -19.55 -2.58
C ARG A 285 -9.01 -18.23 -3.31
N ARG A 286 -9.12 -18.20 -4.64
CA ARG A 286 -9.13 -16.95 -5.42
C ARG A 286 -10.33 -16.08 -5.06
N ALA A 287 -11.51 -16.69 -4.91
CA ALA A 287 -12.73 -15.99 -4.56
C ALA A 287 -12.72 -15.43 -3.13
N ALA A 288 -12.01 -16.09 -2.21
CA ALA A 288 -11.82 -15.64 -0.83
C ALA A 288 -10.86 -14.45 -0.67
N ALA A 289 -10.09 -14.12 -1.71
CA ALA A 289 -9.13 -13.01 -1.64
C ALA A 289 -9.85 -11.67 -1.37
N PRO A 290 -9.23 -10.76 -0.58
CA PRO A 290 -9.82 -9.46 -0.31
C PRO A 290 -9.89 -8.63 -1.60
N ASP A 291 -10.89 -7.74 -1.69
CA ASP A 291 -10.96 -6.76 -2.77
C ASP A 291 -9.92 -5.68 -2.56
N ILE A 292 -8.69 -5.98 -2.96
CA ILE A 292 -7.59 -5.03 -2.99
C ILE A 292 -7.32 -4.66 -4.44
N ALA A 293 -7.52 -3.39 -4.77
CA ALA A 293 -7.00 -2.84 -6.01
C ALA A 293 -5.53 -2.48 -5.77
N PRO A 294 -4.56 -3.15 -6.43
CA PRO A 294 -3.19 -2.70 -6.34
C PRO A 294 -3.10 -1.28 -6.93
N PRO A 295 -2.28 -0.38 -6.36
CA PRO A 295 -2.01 0.89 -7.01
C PRO A 295 -1.44 0.64 -8.40
N ARG A 296 -1.77 1.51 -9.37
CA ARG A 296 -1.20 1.41 -10.72
C ARG A 296 0.32 1.36 -10.61
N LEU A 297 0.88 0.26 -11.09
CA LEU A 297 2.32 0.08 -11.16
C LEU A 297 2.89 1.17 -12.08
N LYS A 298 3.70 2.09 -11.53
CA LYS A 298 4.28 3.19 -12.32
C LYS A 298 5.48 2.77 -13.18
N ASN A 299 6.03 1.56 -13.01
CA ASN A 299 7.17 1.05 -13.80
C ASN A 299 8.30 2.06 -13.99
N ASP A 300 8.61 2.84 -12.94
CA ASP A 300 9.62 3.89 -12.97
C ASP A 300 10.55 3.71 -11.76
N CYS A 301 11.84 3.45 -12.03
CA CYS A 301 12.88 3.27 -11.02
C CYS A 301 13.24 4.57 -10.28
N PHE A 302 12.71 5.71 -10.71
CA PHE A 302 12.83 7.01 -10.05
C PHE A 302 11.55 7.46 -9.35
N ALA A 303 10.51 6.61 -9.29
CA ALA A 303 9.29 6.92 -8.55
C ALA A 303 9.59 6.95 -7.04
N LEU A 304 9.40 8.13 -6.44
CA LEU A 304 9.50 8.29 -5.00
C LEU A 304 8.37 7.52 -4.28
N PRO A 305 8.62 7.06 -3.04
CA PRO A 305 7.58 6.51 -2.19
C PRO A 305 6.42 7.51 -2.00
N PRO A 306 5.19 7.04 -1.73
CA PRO A 306 4.08 7.92 -1.39
C PRO A 306 4.44 8.84 -0.21
N GLY A 307 4.25 10.15 -0.39
CA GLY A 307 4.51 11.15 0.65
C GLY A 307 5.94 11.73 0.67
N VAL A 308 6.75 11.45 -0.35
CA VAL A 308 8.06 12.07 -0.54
C VAL A 308 8.04 12.89 -1.83
N ASP A 309 8.43 14.16 -1.73
CA ASP A 309 8.56 15.08 -2.85
C ASP A 309 10.04 15.33 -3.18
N TRP A 310 10.35 15.53 -4.46
CA TRP A 310 11.68 15.97 -4.88
C TRP A 310 11.89 17.44 -4.50
N VAL A 311 13.04 17.75 -3.90
CA VAL A 311 13.47 19.14 -3.68
C VAL A 311 13.98 19.71 -5.01
N PRO A 312 13.50 20.87 -5.48
CA PRO A 312 14.03 21.54 -6.66
C PRO A 312 15.55 21.78 -6.53
N VAL A 313 16.28 21.65 -7.65
CA VAL A 313 17.74 21.79 -7.67
C VAL A 313 18.20 23.13 -7.07
N ASP A 314 17.49 24.21 -7.37
CA ASP A 314 17.83 25.55 -6.86
C ASP A 314 17.66 25.66 -5.34
N GLU A 315 16.63 25.00 -4.78
CA GLU A 315 16.38 24.97 -3.34
C GLU A 315 17.47 24.15 -2.62
N ALA A 316 17.80 22.97 -3.15
CA ALA A 316 18.88 22.14 -2.62
C ALA A 316 20.23 22.88 -2.68
N LEU A 317 20.52 23.56 -3.79
CA LEU A 317 21.76 24.34 -3.94
C LEU A 317 21.81 25.54 -2.98
N ALA A 318 20.67 26.22 -2.77
CA ALA A 318 20.58 27.31 -1.80
C ALA A 318 20.85 26.82 -0.37
N THR A 319 20.27 25.68 0.03
CA THR A 319 20.53 25.06 1.34
C THR A 319 22.00 24.72 1.52
N LEU A 320 22.65 24.15 0.50
CA LEU A 320 24.08 23.84 0.55
C LEU A 320 24.92 25.11 0.70
N ARG A 321 24.64 26.15 -0.10
CA ARG A 321 25.36 27.43 -0.02
C ARG A 321 25.22 28.09 1.34
N ALA A 322 24.03 28.04 1.94
CA ALA A 322 23.78 28.59 3.27
C ALA A 322 24.60 27.90 4.37
N GLY A 323 24.95 26.62 4.18
CA GLY A 323 25.78 25.85 5.12
C GLY A 323 27.30 25.99 4.93
N LEU A 324 27.76 26.69 3.88
CA LEU A 324 29.19 26.84 3.58
C LEU A 324 29.75 28.13 4.15
N ALA A 325 30.87 28.02 4.88
CA ALA A 325 31.68 29.15 5.32
C ALA A 325 33.16 28.88 5.04
N PRO A 326 33.99 29.91 4.77
CA PRO A 326 35.44 29.73 4.67
C PRO A 326 36.02 29.18 5.98
N VAL A 327 36.66 28.01 5.93
CA VAL A 327 37.24 27.32 7.12
C VAL A 327 38.76 27.48 7.24
N VAL A 328 39.35 28.34 6.41
CA VAL A 328 40.82 28.53 6.32
C VAL A 328 41.24 29.87 6.91
N LYS A 329 42.50 29.96 7.35
CA LYS A 329 43.09 31.21 7.88
C LYS A 329 43.54 32.13 6.74
N THR A 330 43.46 33.44 6.98
CA THR A 330 44.07 34.47 6.13
C THR A 330 45.58 34.56 6.39
N LEU A 331 46.36 34.74 5.33
CA LEU A 331 47.81 34.93 5.39
C LEU A 331 48.23 36.11 4.50
N SER A 332 49.22 36.89 4.95
CA SER A 332 49.88 37.90 4.11
C SER A 332 51.06 37.27 3.39
N LEU A 333 51.04 37.30 2.05
CA LEU A 333 52.03 36.64 1.21
C LEU A 333 52.65 37.65 0.22
N PRO A 334 53.88 37.41 -0.26
CA PRO A 334 54.43 38.13 -1.40
C PRO A 334 53.56 37.92 -2.66
N LEU A 335 53.48 38.93 -3.53
CA LEU A 335 52.67 38.86 -4.76
C LEU A 335 53.05 37.68 -5.67
N SER A 336 54.32 37.27 -5.67
CA SER A 336 54.81 36.11 -6.41
C SER A 336 54.18 34.78 -6.00
N GLU A 337 53.60 34.70 -4.80
CA GLU A 337 52.95 33.49 -4.26
C GLU A 337 51.41 33.59 -4.23
N ALA A 338 50.85 34.69 -4.76
CA ALA A 338 49.42 34.97 -4.71
C ALA A 338 48.62 34.31 -5.85
N VAL A 339 49.27 33.85 -6.92
CA VAL A 339 48.60 33.25 -8.08
C VAL A 339 47.81 32.00 -7.66
N GLY A 340 46.53 31.96 -8.04
CA GLY A 340 45.61 30.85 -7.73
C GLY A 340 45.01 30.90 -6.32
N ARG A 341 45.31 31.92 -5.52
CA ARG A 341 44.70 32.13 -4.19
C ARG A 341 43.52 33.11 -4.27
N VAL A 342 42.69 33.10 -3.23
CA VAL A 342 41.53 34.01 -3.08
C VAL A 342 41.95 35.17 -2.18
N LEU A 343 41.68 36.41 -2.60
CA LEU A 343 41.88 37.59 -1.76
C LEU A 343 41.00 37.51 -0.51
N ALA A 344 41.60 37.77 0.64
CA ALA A 344 40.88 37.71 1.91
C ALA A 344 40.00 38.94 2.18
N GLY A 345 40.17 40.01 1.39
CA GLY A 345 39.39 41.23 1.45
C GLY A 345 39.82 42.21 0.36
N ASP A 346 39.12 43.34 0.31
CA ASP A 346 39.32 44.42 -0.65
C ASP A 346 40.72 45.07 -0.49
N HIS A 347 41.34 45.48 -1.61
CA HIS A 347 42.64 46.12 -1.61
C HIS A 347 42.54 47.58 -2.05
N ILE A 348 42.83 48.49 -1.13
CA ILE A 348 42.65 49.92 -1.38
C ILE A 348 43.85 50.54 -2.09
N ALA A 349 43.61 51.27 -3.17
CA ALA A 349 44.62 52.00 -3.90
C ALA A 349 45.29 53.09 -3.04
N VAL A 350 46.60 52.96 -2.80
CA VAL A 350 47.36 53.89 -1.94
C VAL A 350 47.68 55.23 -2.61
N ARG A 351 47.61 55.31 -3.94
CA ARG A 351 47.85 56.51 -4.75
C ARG A 351 46.99 56.48 -6.00
N SER A 352 46.73 57.65 -6.57
CA SER A 352 46.11 57.78 -7.88
C SER A 352 47.04 57.33 -9.00
N ASN A 353 46.50 56.74 -10.06
CA ASN A 353 47.19 56.42 -11.31
C ASN A 353 46.44 57.03 -12.51
N PRO A 354 47.10 57.87 -13.32
CA PRO A 354 48.43 58.45 -13.10
C PRO A 354 48.45 59.38 -11.87
N PRO A 355 49.60 59.57 -11.19
CA PRO A 355 49.67 60.41 -9.98
C PRO A 355 49.49 61.91 -10.21
N ARG A 356 49.73 62.38 -11.43
CA ARG A 356 49.59 63.78 -11.88
C ARG A 356 49.00 63.78 -13.28
N PRO A 357 48.39 64.89 -13.74
CA PRO A 357 47.98 65.02 -15.12
C PRO A 357 49.18 64.84 -16.05
N ASN A 358 49.04 64.03 -17.10
CA ASN A 358 50.12 63.74 -18.05
C ASN A 358 49.62 63.68 -19.49
N SER A 359 50.54 63.73 -20.45
CA SER A 359 50.18 63.60 -21.85
C SER A 359 49.88 62.14 -22.23
N ALA A 360 48.83 61.95 -23.02
CA ALA A 360 48.47 60.66 -23.61
C ALA A 360 49.28 60.30 -24.86
N VAL A 361 49.92 61.29 -25.49
CA VAL A 361 50.57 61.17 -26.81
C VAL A 361 51.86 61.97 -26.87
N ASP A 362 52.66 61.75 -27.91
CA ASP A 362 53.77 62.66 -28.25
C ASP A 362 53.21 63.82 -29.07
N GLY A 363 53.58 65.06 -28.75
CA GLY A 363 52.94 66.21 -29.35
C GLY A 363 53.37 67.57 -28.79
N TYR A 364 52.46 68.53 -28.90
CA TYR A 364 52.66 69.91 -28.47
C TYR A 364 51.59 70.34 -27.48
N GLY A 365 52.02 70.66 -26.26
CA GLY A 365 51.17 71.10 -25.17
C GLY A 365 51.02 72.61 -25.13
N PHE A 366 49.79 73.10 -24.95
CA PHE A 366 49.45 74.52 -24.86
C PHE A 366 48.23 74.74 -23.94
N ALA A 367 47.89 76.00 -23.69
CA ALA A 367 46.63 76.37 -23.04
C ALA A 367 45.51 76.44 -24.09
N HIS A 368 44.46 75.63 -23.96
CA HIS A 368 43.33 75.61 -24.90
C HIS A 368 42.73 77.00 -25.15
N ALA A 369 42.64 77.82 -24.09
CA ALA A 369 42.12 79.18 -24.15
C ALA A 369 42.91 80.14 -25.06
N SER A 370 44.10 79.73 -25.50
CA SER A 370 44.92 80.49 -26.45
C SER A 370 44.66 80.15 -27.92
N THR A 371 43.73 79.24 -28.19
CA THR A 371 43.39 78.74 -29.53
C THR A 371 41.90 78.81 -29.81
N GLY A 372 41.50 78.76 -31.09
CA GLY A 372 40.10 78.78 -31.53
C GLY A 372 39.85 77.93 -32.78
N ASP A 373 38.82 78.28 -33.55
CA ASP A 373 38.51 77.62 -34.82
C ASP A 373 39.54 77.99 -35.91
N GLY A 374 39.78 77.07 -36.85
CA GLY A 374 40.63 77.29 -38.01
C GLY A 374 42.14 77.16 -37.72
N PRO A 375 43.01 77.57 -38.67
CA PRO A 375 44.46 77.42 -38.53
C PRO A 375 45.02 78.18 -37.32
N GLN A 376 45.73 77.46 -36.45
CA GLN A 376 46.43 77.99 -35.28
C GLN A 376 47.93 77.99 -35.54
N VAL A 377 48.63 79.03 -35.10
CA VAL A 377 50.10 79.12 -35.17
C VAL A 377 50.61 79.67 -33.84
N LEU A 378 51.30 78.83 -33.07
CA LEU A 378 51.82 79.19 -31.75
C LEU A 378 53.35 79.17 -31.72
N PRO A 379 54.03 80.15 -31.09
CA PRO A 379 55.46 80.08 -30.84
C PRO A 379 55.80 78.87 -29.96
N LEU A 380 56.83 78.13 -30.34
CA LEU A 380 57.32 76.96 -29.60
C LEU A 380 58.39 77.40 -28.60
N VAL A 381 58.16 77.15 -27.31
CA VAL A 381 59.17 77.42 -26.27
C VAL A 381 60.34 76.42 -26.37
N ALA A 382 61.53 76.86 -25.97
CA ALA A 382 62.70 76.00 -25.99
C ALA A 382 62.61 74.88 -24.93
N GLY A 383 62.89 73.65 -25.33
CA GLY A 383 62.89 72.47 -24.46
C GLY A 383 61.71 71.53 -24.72
N SER A 384 61.57 70.53 -23.84
CA SER A 384 60.51 69.53 -23.93
C SER A 384 60.18 68.93 -22.56
N ALA A 385 58.92 68.55 -22.35
CA ALA A 385 58.51 67.75 -21.21
C ALA A 385 58.57 66.25 -21.54
N ALA A 386 59.17 65.44 -20.66
CA ALA A 386 59.31 63.99 -20.82
C ALA A 386 59.08 63.28 -19.48
N ALA A 387 58.88 61.95 -19.48
CA ALA A 387 58.78 61.18 -18.24
C ALA A 387 60.02 61.43 -17.35
N GLY A 388 59.78 61.90 -16.12
CA GLY A 388 60.84 62.26 -15.16
C GLY A 388 61.55 63.61 -15.42
N ARG A 389 61.17 64.37 -16.45
CA ARG A 389 61.75 65.67 -16.80
C ARG A 389 60.67 66.74 -16.99
N ASP A 390 60.68 67.76 -16.14
CA ASP A 390 59.76 68.89 -16.24
C ASP A 390 60.12 69.79 -17.45
N GLY A 391 59.09 70.25 -18.16
CA GLY A 391 59.22 71.19 -19.28
C GLY A 391 59.28 72.66 -18.86
N GLY A 392 58.99 72.97 -17.59
CA GLY A 392 58.91 74.35 -17.10
C GLY A 392 57.61 75.07 -17.50
N PRO A 393 57.36 76.29 -16.99
CA PRO A 393 56.11 77.00 -17.26
C PRO A 393 56.00 77.43 -18.73
N VAL A 394 54.84 77.20 -19.34
CA VAL A 394 54.54 77.61 -20.72
C VAL A 394 53.71 78.90 -20.70
N PRO A 395 54.17 79.99 -21.35
CA PRO A 395 53.40 81.23 -21.46
C PRO A 395 52.08 81.03 -22.23
N HIS A 396 51.05 81.80 -21.88
CA HIS A 396 49.78 81.77 -22.60
C HIS A 396 50.00 82.19 -24.07
N GLY A 397 49.45 81.42 -25.01
CA GLY A 397 49.68 81.63 -26.44
C GLY A 397 50.97 81.02 -26.98
N ALA A 398 51.71 80.25 -26.19
CA ALA A 398 52.86 79.45 -26.65
C ALA A 398 52.60 77.95 -26.48
N ALA A 399 53.36 77.14 -27.19
CA ALA A 399 53.34 75.68 -27.08
C ALA A 399 54.69 75.13 -26.61
N ILE A 400 54.71 73.93 -26.03
CA ILE A 400 55.92 73.17 -25.68
C ILE A 400 55.84 71.77 -26.29
N ARG A 401 56.97 71.20 -26.71
CA ARG A 401 57.03 69.79 -27.08
C ARG A 401 56.84 68.91 -25.82
N ILE A 402 55.96 67.94 -25.87
CA ILE A 402 55.66 67.04 -24.76
C ILE A 402 55.58 65.60 -25.25
N LEU A 403 56.16 64.68 -24.49
CA LEU A 403 56.12 63.24 -24.79
C LEU A 403 55.09 62.50 -23.93
N THR A 404 54.68 61.33 -24.41
CA THR A 404 53.72 60.43 -23.78
C THR A 404 54.15 60.11 -22.35
N GLY A 405 53.20 60.22 -21.42
CA GLY A 405 53.42 59.98 -20.00
C GLY A 405 54.13 61.12 -19.25
N ALA A 406 54.60 62.16 -19.93
CA ALA A 406 55.18 63.35 -19.29
C ALA A 406 54.10 64.14 -18.54
N ALA A 407 54.41 64.59 -17.32
CA ALA A 407 53.51 65.43 -16.56
C ALA A 407 53.25 66.75 -17.32
N LEU A 408 51.99 67.20 -17.35
CA LEU A 408 51.64 68.45 -18.03
C LEU A 408 52.33 69.63 -17.33
N PRO A 409 53.14 70.43 -18.05
CA PRO A 409 53.79 71.60 -17.46
C PRO A 409 52.78 72.68 -17.04
N LYS A 410 53.19 73.58 -16.16
CA LYS A 410 52.33 74.68 -15.73
C LYS A 410 51.96 75.56 -16.93
N GLY A 411 50.66 75.79 -17.13
CA GLY A 411 50.12 76.55 -18.27
C GLY A 411 49.73 75.69 -19.47
N VAL A 412 49.90 74.36 -19.39
CA VAL A 412 49.43 73.40 -20.40
C VAL A 412 48.22 72.65 -19.85
N ASP A 413 47.13 72.64 -20.60
CA ASP A 413 45.93 71.84 -20.31
C ASP A 413 45.53 70.91 -21.47
N THR A 414 46.09 71.12 -22.66
CA THR A 414 45.68 70.44 -23.90
C THR A 414 46.91 70.11 -24.73
N VAL A 415 46.91 68.95 -25.41
CA VAL A 415 48.01 68.49 -26.26
C VAL A 415 47.48 68.14 -27.64
N VAL A 416 48.08 68.70 -28.69
CA VAL A 416 47.87 68.26 -30.08
C VAL A 416 48.92 67.21 -30.44
N LEU A 417 48.51 66.19 -31.19
CA LEU A 417 49.36 65.08 -31.61
C LEU A 417 50.45 65.58 -32.59
N GLU A 418 51.69 65.10 -32.46
CA GLU A 418 52.84 65.56 -33.27
C GLU A 418 52.55 65.43 -34.78
N GLU A 419 51.91 64.33 -35.18
CA GLU A 419 51.52 63.98 -36.54
C GLU A 419 50.51 64.97 -37.17
N ASP A 420 49.71 65.66 -36.35
CA ASP A 420 48.71 66.64 -36.79
C ASP A 420 49.26 68.07 -36.84
N THR A 421 50.57 68.23 -36.72
CA THR A 421 51.23 69.54 -36.70
C THR A 421 52.29 69.71 -37.77
N THR A 422 52.53 70.96 -38.16
CA THR A 422 53.71 71.35 -38.94
C THR A 422 54.57 72.30 -38.13
N LEU A 423 55.87 72.03 -38.09
CA LEU A 423 56.86 72.92 -37.49
C LEU A 423 57.54 73.78 -38.55
N ARG A 424 57.58 75.09 -38.32
CA ARG A 424 58.32 76.02 -39.18
C ARG A 424 58.73 77.27 -38.41
N ASP A 425 59.97 77.71 -38.60
CA ASP A 425 60.49 78.99 -38.09
C ASP A 425 60.20 79.23 -36.59
N GLY A 426 60.36 78.19 -35.76
CA GLY A 426 60.14 78.26 -34.30
C GLY A 426 58.67 78.28 -33.86
N HIS A 427 57.74 77.96 -34.76
CA HIS A 427 56.32 77.87 -34.48
C HIS A 427 55.78 76.47 -34.77
N VAL A 428 54.73 76.09 -34.05
CA VAL A 428 53.90 74.93 -34.34
C VAL A 428 52.58 75.41 -34.93
N ALA A 429 52.19 74.80 -36.04
CA ALA A 429 50.93 75.08 -36.73
C ALA A 429 50.05 73.83 -36.78
N PHE A 430 48.75 73.98 -36.55
CA PHE A 430 47.75 72.91 -36.62
C PHE A 430 46.36 73.48 -36.90
N GLU A 431 45.44 72.64 -37.36
CA GLU A 431 44.05 73.03 -37.63
C GLU A 431 43.20 72.87 -36.36
N GLY A 432 42.54 73.95 -35.94
CA GLY A 432 41.58 73.96 -34.85
C GLY A 432 40.13 73.74 -35.31
N PRO A 433 39.19 73.56 -34.37
CA PRO A 433 39.40 73.60 -32.92
C PRO A 433 39.89 72.25 -32.36
N VAL A 434 40.84 72.31 -31.42
CA VAL A 434 41.20 71.17 -30.56
C VAL A 434 40.29 71.17 -29.35
N LYS A 435 39.76 70.03 -28.94
CA LYS A 435 38.87 69.95 -27.76
C LYS A 435 39.62 70.36 -26.48
N PRO A 436 38.98 71.07 -25.53
CA PRO A 436 39.59 71.34 -24.23
C PRO A 436 40.01 70.03 -23.55
N GLY A 437 41.27 69.95 -23.11
CA GLY A 437 41.81 68.76 -22.44
C GLY A 437 42.14 67.61 -23.40
N ALA A 438 42.11 67.81 -24.72
CA ALA A 438 42.47 66.75 -25.66
C ALA A 438 43.88 66.22 -25.38
N ASN A 439 44.01 64.90 -25.39
CA ASN A 439 45.23 64.14 -25.14
C ASN A 439 45.94 64.47 -23.79
N ALA A 440 45.22 65.08 -22.85
CA ALA A 440 45.65 65.29 -21.48
C ALA A 440 44.88 64.32 -20.58
N ARG A 441 45.61 63.43 -19.91
CA ARG A 441 45.04 62.51 -18.93
C ARG A 441 44.95 63.17 -17.57
N ALA A 442 43.85 62.96 -16.86
CA ALA A 442 43.68 63.48 -15.52
C ALA A 442 44.45 62.65 -14.48
N ALA A 443 44.83 63.27 -13.36
CA ALA A 443 45.34 62.50 -12.24
C ALA A 443 44.25 61.54 -11.71
N GLY A 444 44.59 60.26 -11.55
CA GLY A 444 43.66 59.24 -11.09
C GLY A 444 42.56 58.89 -12.09
N GLU A 445 42.82 59.04 -13.38
CA GLU A 445 41.90 58.62 -14.44
C GLU A 445 41.69 57.09 -14.46
N ASP A 446 42.73 56.30 -14.19
CA ASP A 446 42.62 54.83 -14.15
C ASP A 446 42.10 54.36 -12.79
N VAL A 447 42.75 54.83 -11.73
CA VAL A 447 42.45 54.47 -10.33
C VAL A 447 42.71 55.69 -9.46
N ARG A 448 41.78 56.07 -8.59
CA ARG A 448 41.98 57.14 -7.62
C ARG A 448 42.48 56.56 -6.31
N LYS A 449 43.25 57.36 -5.58
CA LYS A 449 43.60 57.03 -4.20
C LYS A 449 42.31 56.78 -3.39
N GLY A 450 42.18 55.59 -2.80
CA GLY A 450 41.02 55.20 -2.01
C GLY A 450 40.03 54.26 -2.72
N ASP A 451 40.18 54.03 -4.03
CA ASP A 451 39.36 53.07 -4.76
C ASP A 451 39.72 51.61 -4.34
N ILE A 452 38.74 50.70 -4.44
CA ILE A 452 38.86 49.24 -4.17
C ILE A 452 39.26 48.49 -5.44
#